data_AF-A0A3M2EUE7-F1
#
_entry.id   AF-A0A3M2EUE7-F1
#
_cell.length_a   1.000
_cell.length_b   1.000
_cell.length_c   1.000
_cell.angle_alpha   90.00
_cell.angle_beta   90.00
_cell.angle_gamma   90.00
#
_symmetry.space_group_name_H-M   'P 1'
#
loop_
_entity.id
_entity.type
_entity.pdbx_description
1 polymer ?
#
loop_
_entity_poly.entity_id
_entity_poly.type
_entity_poly.pdbx_seq_one_letter_code
_entity_poly.pdbx_strand_id
1 'polypeptide(L)'
;MKREWAIVLLVGIFSGGCSPAGSAVRRDDRWANLEANAVFDRAEQYYAMGRYSSALVEYRKYLDRYADLYRGDDASFRTAQCLEAMGERIEAADVYRATAMLYSRSSVAPAALLRSGELYEMEGWLEEALWSYRRAMKYYPDTEPGKTAKGRYEVLRKRVEEETKKRRKVRRFPPEGKTLNEVIQGK
;
A
#
# COMPACT_ATOMS: atom_id res chain seq x y z
N MET A 1 -15.60 -3.26 8.13
CA MET A 1 -14.61 -3.28 9.23
C MET A 1 -13.40 -4.16 8.88
N LYS A 2 -12.63 -3.84 7.82
CA LYS A 2 -11.44 -4.62 7.40
C LYS A 2 -10.27 -3.72 6.93
N ARG A 3 -10.24 -2.45 7.37
CA ARG A 3 -9.26 -1.44 6.88
C ARG A 3 -8.12 -1.15 7.86
N GLU A 4 -8.10 -1.82 9.01
CA GLU A 4 -7.15 -1.49 10.10
C GLU A 4 -5.93 -2.42 10.14
N TRP A 5 -6.03 -3.65 9.62
CA TRP A 5 -4.97 -4.66 9.79
C TRP A 5 -3.67 -4.36 9.01
N ALA A 6 -3.77 -3.81 7.79
CA ALA A 6 -2.58 -3.51 6.98
C ALA A 6 -1.77 -2.32 7.53
N ILE A 7 -2.43 -1.39 8.23
CA ILE A 7 -1.79 -0.27 8.91
C ILE A 7 -1.30 -0.72 10.28
N VAL A 8 -2.04 -1.53 11.03
CA VAL A 8 -1.62 -2.00 12.36
C VAL A 8 -0.40 -2.93 12.32
N LEU A 9 -0.18 -3.70 11.25
CA LEU A 9 1.01 -4.54 11.11
C LEU A 9 2.32 -3.76 10.86
N LEU A 10 2.26 -2.47 10.50
CA LEU A 10 3.45 -1.61 10.32
C LEU A 10 3.41 -0.29 11.12
N VAL A 11 2.25 0.10 11.65
CA VAL A 11 2.02 1.29 12.50
C VAL A 11 1.68 0.90 13.95
N GLY A 12 1.56 -0.40 14.25
CA GLY A 12 1.60 -0.94 15.63
C GLY A 12 2.91 -0.69 16.39
N ILE A 13 3.75 0.22 15.89
CA ILE A 13 4.98 0.69 16.53
C ILE A 13 4.74 2.01 17.29
N PHE A 14 3.64 2.76 17.11
CA PHE A 14 3.49 4.05 17.83
C PHE A 14 2.04 4.48 18.12
N SER A 15 1.32 3.76 18.99
CA SER A 15 0.29 4.38 19.83
C SER A 15 -0.06 3.51 21.04
N GLY A 16 0.51 3.86 22.19
CA GLY A 16 -0.02 3.49 23.51
C GLY A 16 0.51 2.19 24.11
N GLY A 17 1.52 2.31 24.97
CA GLY A 17 1.93 1.23 25.87
C GLY A 17 3.41 0.92 25.75
N CYS A 18 4.21 1.51 26.64
CA CYS A 18 5.53 1.01 26.95
C CYS A 18 5.36 -0.42 27.49
N SER A 19 5.71 -1.43 26.70
CA SER A 19 5.92 -2.81 27.17
C SER A 19 7.28 -3.26 26.65
N PRO A 20 8.27 -3.51 27.51
CA PRO A 20 9.58 -3.98 27.09
C PRO A 20 9.57 -5.51 27.07
N ALA A 21 9.46 -6.15 25.90
CA ALA A 21 9.73 -7.59 25.78
C ALA A 21 9.91 -8.03 24.32
N GLY A 22 11.14 -7.92 23.83
CA GLY A 22 11.55 -8.32 22.49
C GLY A 22 12.60 -7.32 22.01
N SER A 23 13.85 -7.48 22.44
CA SER A 23 14.93 -6.58 22.06
C SER A 23 15.02 -6.51 20.53
N ALA A 24 14.58 -5.40 19.94
CA ALA A 24 14.86 -5.10 18.54
C ALA A 24 16.36 -5.31 18.34
N VAL A 25 16.71 -6.25 17.47
CA VAL A 25 18.09 -6.69 17.29
C VAL A 25 18.94 -5.47 16.94
N ARG A 26 20.09 -5.31 17.60
CA ARG A 26 20.97 -4.19 17.29
C ARG A 26 21.61 -4.41 15.93
N ARG A 27 21.68 -3.37 15.11
CA ARG A 27 22.18 -3.47 13.71
C ARG A 27 23.60 -4.03 13.60
N ASP A 28 24.40 -3.89 14.66
CA ASP A 28 25.77 -4.37 14.81
C ASP A 28 25.90 -5.84 15.26
N ASP A 29 24.79 -6.50 15.64
CA ASP A 29 24.80 -7.90 16.07
C ASP A 29 25.03 -8.84 14.88
N ARG A 30 26.28 -9.30 14.73
CA ARG A 30 26.71 -10.18 13.63
C ARG A 30 25.86 -11.46 13.51
N TRP A 31 25.54 -12.10 14.63
CA TRP A 31 24.77 -13.36 14.64
C TRP A 31 23.33 -13.17 14.19
N ALA A 32 22.72 -12.05 14.55
CA ALA A 32 21.34 -11.79 14.20
C ALA A 32 21.22 -11.31 12.75
N ASN A 33 22.22 -10.61 12.20
CA ASN A 33 22.33 -10.38 10.75
C ASN A 33 22.49 -11.70 9.96
N LEU A 34 23.23 -12.68 10.48
CA LEU A 34 23.34 -14.02 9.88
C LEU A 34 22.00 -14.76 9.90
N GLU A 35 21.29 -14.75 11.03
CA GLU A 35 19.96 -15.37 11.16
C GLU A 35 18.95 -14.69 10.24
N ALA A 36 18.95 -13.36 10.18
CA ALA A 36 18.11 -12.57 9.28
C ALA A 36 18.35 -12.96 7.82
N ASN A 37 19.61 -13.01 7.37
CA ASN A 37 19.95 -13.45 6.02
C ASN A 37 19.43 -14.87 5.73
N ALA A 38 19.59 -15.81 6.67
CA ALA A 38 19.11 -17.18 6.47
C ALA A 38 17.57 -17.27 6.34
N VAL A 39 16.82 -16.46 7.10
CA VAL A 39 15.36 -16.37 6.98
C VAL A 39 14.96 -15.75 5.63
N PHE A 40 15.64 -14.68 5.23
CA PHE A 40 15.40 -14.02 3.95
C PHE A 40 15.69 -14.95 2.75
N ASP A 41 16.84 -15.62 2.76
CA ASP A 41 17.25 -16.52 1.68
C ASP A 41 16.31 -17.72 1.55
N ARG A 42 15.76 -18.22 2.66
CA ARG A 42 14.71 -19.25 2.64
C ARG A 42 13.42 -18.73 2.00
N ALA A 43 13.03 -17.49 2.32
CA ALA A 43 11.86 -16.87 1.71
C ALA A 43 12.05 -16.70 0.19
N GLU A 44 13.24 -16.29 -0.26
CA GLU A 44 13.60 -16.21 -1.68
C GLU A 44 13.56 -17.58 -2.37
N GLN A 45 14.02 -18.65 -1.70
CA GLN A 45 13.92 -20.02 -2.25
C GLN A 45 12.45 -20.42 -2.48
N TYR A 46 11.57 -20.18 -1.50
CA TYR A 46 10.14 -20.44 -1.68
C TYR A 46 9.54 -19.58 -2.79
N TYR A 47 9.95 -18.31 -2.90
CA TYR A 47 9.51 -17.41 -3.96
C TYR A 47 9.93 -17.92 -5.34
N ALA A 48 11.18 -18.36 -5.49
CA ALA A 48 11.72 -18.92 -6.73
C ALA A 48 11.01 -20.23 -7.14
N MET A 49 10.55 -21.02 -6.17
CA MET A 49 9.73 -22.22 -6.42
C MET A 49 8.26 -21.91 -6.75
N GLY A 50 7.86 -20.63 -6.79
CA GLY A 50 6.46 -20.22 -6.96
C GLY A 50 5.57 -20.50 -5.75
N ARG A 51 6.15 -20.89 -4.61
CA ARG A 51 5.44 -21.17 -3.35
C ARG A 51 5.22 -19.88 -2.57
N TYR A 52 4.45 -18.95 -3.15
CA TYR A 52 4.26 -17.60 -2.61
C TYR A 52 3.66 -17.56 -1.21
N SER A 53 2.78 -18.50 -0.86
CA SER A 53 2.22 -18.60 0.49
C SER A 53 3.27 -18.96 1.54
N SER A 54 4.17 -19.90 1.23
CA SER A 54 5.30 -20.27 2.11
C SER A 54 6.33 -19.13 2.19
N ALA A 55 6.60 -18.46 1.07
CA ALA A 55 7.49 -17.31 1.02
C ALA A 55 6.96 -16.17 1.90
N LEU A 56 5.66 -15.87 1.82
CA LEU A 56 5.00 -14.83 2.61
C LEU A 56 5.16 -15.06 4.12
N VAL A 57 5.05 -16.30 4.58
CA VAL A 57 5.24 -16.63 6.01
C VAL A 57 6.66 -16.29 6.47
N GLU A 58 7.67 -16.67 5.68
CA GLU A 58 9.07 -16.41 6.04
C GLU A 58 9.41 -14.90 5.92
N TYR A 59 8.89 -14.18 4.93
CA TYR A 59 9.06 -12.72 4.87
C TYR A 59 8.37 -11.99 6.03
N ARG A 60 7.17 -12.43 6.44
CA ARG A 60 6.50 -11.85 7.61
C ARG A 60 7.29 -12.12 8.90
N LYS A 61 7.84 -13.31 9.05
CA LYS A 61 8.74 -13.65 10.16
C LYS A 61 10.00 -12.77 10.14
N TYR A 62 10.53 -12.50 8.95
CA TYR A 62 11.65 -11.58 8.79
C TYR A 62 11.29 -10.18 9.29
N LEU A 63 10.17 -9.63 8.83
CA LEU A 63 9.73 -8.28 9.20
C LEU A 63 9.41 -8.17 10.70
N ASP A 64 8.83 -9.20 11.31
CA ASP A 64 8.49 -9.19 12.74
C ASP A 64 9.73 -9.10 13.64
N ARG A 65 10.82 -9.80 13.27
CA ARG A 65 12.02 -9.93 14.11
C ARG A 65 13.20 -9.05 13.68
N TYR A 66 13.25 -8.69 12.40
CA TYR A 66 14.42 -8.10 11.75
C TYR A 66 14.09 -6.89 10.85
N ALA A 67 12.92 -6.26 10.98
CA ALA A 67 12.53 -5.10 10.15
C ALA A 67 13.53 -3.93 10.18
N ASP A 68 14.25 -3.76 11.28
CA ASP A 68 15.27 -2.71 11.45
C ASP A 68 16.67 -3.10 10.95
N LEU A 69 16.86 -4.37 10.55
CA LEU A 69 18.12 -4.90 10.02
C LEU A 69 18.22 -4.75 8.49
N TYR A 70 19.37 -5.13 7.96
CA TYR A 70 19.69 -5.07 6.54
C TYR A 70 18.64 -5.84 5.69
N ARG A 71 17.97 -5.21 4.72
CA ARG A 71 16.89 -5.76 3.84
C ARG A 71 15.44 -5.75 4.37
N GLY A 72 15.13 -4.99 5.42
CA GLY A 72 13.72 -4.82 5.85
C GLY A 72 12.81 -4.23 4.76
N ASP A 73 13.34 -3.29 3.98
CA ASP A 73 12.70 -2.71 2.80
C ASP A 73 12.46 -3.74 1.69
N ASP A 74 13.47 -4.55 1.36
CA ASP A 74 13.33 -5.64 0.39
C ASP A 74 12.31 -6.67 0.85
N ALA A 75 12.36 -7.10 2.11
CA ALA A 75 11.42 -8.09 2.66
C ALA A 75 9.97 -7.58 2.61
N SER A 76 9.77 -6.30 2.89
CA SER A 76 8.45 -5.65 2.77
C SER A 76 7.98 -5.59 1.33
N PHE A 77 8.87 -5.25 0.39
CA PHE A 77 8.57 -5.24 -1.03
C PHE A 77 8.25 -6.65 -1.57
N ARG A 78 9.03 -7.67 -1.18
CA ARG A 78 8.80 -9.07 -1.53
C ARG A 78 7.49 -9.61 -0.96
N THR A 79 7.10 -9.18 0.24
CA THR A 79 5.80 -9.51 0.83
C THR A 79 4.66 -9.04 -0.06
N ALA A 80 4.73 -7.81 -0.55
CA ALA A 80 3.75 -7.29 -1.50
C ALA A 80 3.74 -8.07 -2.83
N GLN A 81 4.93 -8.42 -3.36
CA GLN A 81 5.04 -9.25 -4.57
C GLN A 81 4.43 -10.65 -4.40
N CYS A 82 4.58 -11.26 -3.22
CA CYS A 82 3.95 -12.55 -2.93
C CYS A 82 2.42 -12.43 -2.95
N LEU A 83 1.88 -11.39 -2.31
CA LEU A 83 0.43 -11.14 -2.29
C LEU A 83 -0.11 -10.89 -3.70
N GLU A 84 0.60 -10.08 -4.50
CA GLU A 84 0.25 -9.82 -5.89
C GLU A 84 0.24 -11.11 -6.73
N ALA A 85 1.26 -11.96 -6.57
CA ALA A 85 1.35 -13.25 -7.26
C ALA A 85 0.26 -14.24 -6.84
N MET A 86 -0.27 -14.13 -5.62
CA MET A 86 -1.42 -14.91 -5.14
C MET A 86 -2.77 -14.33 -5.59
N GLY A 87 -2.79 -13.16 -6.23
CA GLY A 87 -4.01 -12.49 -6.70
C GLY A 87 -4.67 -11.56 -5.68
N GLU A 88 -4.08 -11.40 -4.49
CA GLU A 88 -4.56 -10.52 -3.43
C GLU A 88 -4.14 -9.06 -3.70
N ARG A 89 -4.64 -8.51 -4.82
CA ARG A 89 -4.14 -7.24 -5.40
C ARG A 89 -4.35 -6.03 -4.50
N ILE A 90 -5.49 -5.94 -3.81
CA ILE A 90 -5.75 -4.84 -2.88
C ILE A 90 -4.81 -4.91 -1.67
N GLU A 91 -4.64 -6.10 -1.07
CA GLU A 91 -3.72 -6.27 0.06
C GLU A 91 -2.28 -5.99 -0.36
N ALA A 92 -1.87 -6.46 -1.54
CA ALA A 92 -0.57 -6.15 -2.13
C ALA A 92 -0.38 -4.63 -2.32
N ALA A 93 -1.38 -3.93 -2.85
CA ALA A 93 -1.33 -2.48 -3.05
C ALA A 93 -1.17 -1.71 -1.72
N ASP A 94 -1.86 -2.17 -0.68
CA ASP A 94 -1.73 -1.63 0.69
C ASP A 94 -0.33 -1.85 1.25
N VAL A 95 0.22 -3.06 1.10
CA VAL A 95 1.58 -3.38 1.57
C VAL A 95 2.63 -2.56 0.80
N TYR A 96 2.57 -2.50 -0.53
CA TYR A 96 3.49 -1.67 -1.32
C TYR A 96 3.46 -0.20 -0.88
N ARG A 97 2.25 0.33 -0.63
CA ARG A 97 2.10 1.69 -0.11
C ARG A 97 2.78 1.85 1.25
N ALA A 98 2.56 0.90 2.15
CA ALA A 98 3.20 0.90 3.46
C ALA A 98 4.73 0.81 3.36
N THR A 99 5.26 -0.07 2.49
CA THR A 99 6.70 -0.19 2.20
C THR A 99 7.30 1.16 1.83
N ALA A 100 6.70 1.89 0.90
CA ALA A 100 7.21 3.19 0.50
C ALA A 100 7.09 4.27 1.59
N MET A 101 6.11 4.14 2.49
CA MET A 101 5.95 5.06 3.61
C MET A 101 6.98 4.82 4.70
N LEU A 102 7.22 3.56 5.08
CA LEU A 102 8.20 3.20 6.10
C LEU A 102 9.63 3.39 5.58
N TYR A 103 9.89 2.92 4.36
CA TYR A 103 11.22 2.93 3.75
C TYR A 103 11.36 4.02 2.70
N SER A 104 10.90 5.25 3.01
CA SER A 104 10.85 6.38 2.08
C SER A 104 12.20 6.79 1.45
N ARG A 105 13.33 6.44 2.07
CA ARG A 105 14.67 6.71 1.50
C ARG A 105 15.24 5.52 0.72
N SER A 106 14.56 4.38 0.71
CA SER A 106 15.01 3.20 -0.02
C SER A 106 14.78 3.36 -1.52
N SER A 107 15.64 2.71 -2.29
CA SER A 107 15.51 2.60 -3.75
C SER A 107 14.23 1.87 -4.18
N VAL A 108 13.63 1.04 -3.31
CA VAL A 108 12.38 0.32 -3.62
C VAL A 108 11.13 1.20 -3.50
N ALA A 109 11.18 2.29 -2.73
CA ALA A 109 10.04 3.15 -2.47
C ALA A 109 9.35 3.73 -3.74
N PRO A 110 10.08 4.26 -4.75
CA PRO A 110 9.45 4.72 -5.99
C PRO A 110 8.73 3.60 -6.74
N ALA A 111 9.35 2.41 -6.83
CA ALA A 111 8.76 1.25 -7.50
C ALA A 111 7.52 0.73 -6.75
N ALA A 112 7.56 0.71 -5.42
CA ALA A 112 6.44 0.31 -4.57
C ALA A 112 5.23 1.25 -4.72
N LEU A 113 5.44 2.58 -4.72
CA LEU A 113 4.34 3.52 -4.96
C LEU A 113 3.75 3.38 -6.36
N LEU A 114 4.60 3.16 -7.37
CA LEU A 114 4.10 2.91 -8.72
C LEU A 114 3.21 1.67 -8.70
N ARG A 115 3.73 0.51 -8.29
CA ARG A 115 2.99 -0.77 -8.26
C ARG A 115 1.70 -0.69 -7.44
N SER A 116 1.74 -0.04 -6.27
CA SER A 116 0.54 0.23 -5.48
C SER A 116 -0.54 0.96 -6.28
N GLY A 117 -0.15 2.03 -7.00
CA GLY A 117 -1.05 2.77 -7.86
C GLY A 117 -1.62 1.92 -9.01
N GLU A 118 -0.79 1.08 -9.65
CA GLU A 118 -1.24 0.21 -10.74
C GLU A 118 -2.26 -0.82 -10.27
N LEU A 119 -2.04 -1.42 -9.10
CA LEU A 119 -2.93 -2.42 -8.54
C LEU A 119 -4.27 -1.82 -8.11
N TYR A 120 -4.26 -0.65 -7.46
CA TYR A 120 -5.51 0.06 -7.17
C TYR A 120 -6.25 0.48 -8.44
N GLU A 121 -5.53 0.90 -9.49
CA GLU A 121 -6.14 1.25 -10.77
C GLU A 121 -6.80 0.04 -11.44
N MET A 122 -6.14 -1.13 -11.42
CA MET A 122 -6.69 -2.39 -11.94
C MET A 122 -7.99 -2.80 -11.22
N GLU A 123 -8.06 -2.58 -9.92
CA GLU A 123 -9.24 -2.89 -9.09
C GLU A 123 -10.30 -1.77 -9.08
N GLY A 124 -10.06 -0.68 -9.83
CA GLY A 124 -11.00 0.45 -9.97
C GLY A 124 -11.02 1.43 -8.79
N TRP A 125 -10.06 1.33 -7.87
CA TRP A 125 -9.90 2.22 -6.71
C TRP A 125 -9.12 3.46 -7.15
N LEU A 126 -9.77 4.27 -8.00
CA LEU A 126 -9.11 5.35 -8.73
C LEU A 126 -8.58 6.47 -7.82
N GLU A 127 -9.23 6.72 -6.68
CA GLU A 127 -8.77 7.75 -5.73
C GLU A 127 -7.47 7.32 -5.03
N GLU A 128 -7.40 6.07 -4.58
CA GLU A 128 -6.23 5.46 -3.98
C GLU A 128 -5.08 5.35 -4.99
N ALA A 129 -5.36 4.98 -6.24
CA ALA A 129 -4.39 4.97 -7.32
C ALA A 129 -3.79 6.36 -7.57
N LEU A 130 -4.65 7.40 -7.67
CA LEU A 130 -4.21 8.79 -7.81
C LEU A 130 -3.35 9.25 -6.63
N TRP A 131 -3.65 8.79 -5.41
CA TRP A 131 -2.85 9.11 -4.24
C TRP A 131 -1.43 8.54 -4.36
N SER A 132 -1.30 7.26 -4.73
CA SER A 132 -0.02 6.58 -4.86
C SER A 132 0.83 7.18 -5.99
N TYR A 133 0.23 7.42 -7.16
CA TYR A 133 0.93 8.05 -8.28
C TYR A 133 1.36 9.50 -7.97
N ARG A 134 0.51 10.28 -7.29
CA ARG A 134 0.84 11.65 -6.88
C ARG A 134 2.05 11.68 -5.96
N ARG A 135 2.16 10.73 -5.03
CA ARG A 135 3.34 10.64 -4.15
C ARG A 135 4.58 10.23 -4.93
N ALA A 136 4.48 9.23 -5.79
CA ALA A 136 5.61 8.77 -6.60
C ALA A 136 6.21 9.93 -7.42
N MET A 137 5.37 10.70 -8.13
CA MET A 137 5.85 11.83 -8.94
C MET A 137 6.36 13.02 -8.09
N LYS A 138 5.83 13.21 -6.88
CA LYS A 138 6.21 14.34 -6.02
C LYS A 138 7.54 14.09 -5.31
N TYR A 139 7.73 12.88 -4.77
CA TYR A 139 8.88 12.55 -3.94
C TYR A 139 10.02 11.88 -4.72
N TYR A 140 9.73 11.28 -5.88
CA TYR A 140 10.73 10.60 -6.71
C TYR A 140 10.69 11.03 -8.18
N PRO A 141 10.64 12.34 -8.50
CA PRO A 141 10.42 12.86 -9.86
C PRO A 141 11.45 12.38 -10.89
N ASP A 142 12.70 12.18 -10.47
CA ASP A 142 13.81 11.85 -11.37
C ASP A 142 13.93 10.34 -11.65
N THR A 143 13.21 9.52 -10.89
CA THR A 143 13.21 8.07 -11.04
C THR A 143 12.29 7.63 -12.18
N GLU A 144 12.63 6.54 -12.88
CA GLU A 144 11.77 5.98 -13.92
C GLU A 144 10.35 5.64 -13.43
N PRO A 145 10.16 5.06 -12.22
CA PRO A 145 8.82 4.87 -11.67
C PRO A 145 8.08 6.19 -11.41
N GLY A 146 8.77 7.24 -10.97
CA GLY A 146 8.17 8.56 -10.74
C GLY A 146 7.69 9.24 -12.03
N LYS A 147 8.48 9.16 -13.11
CA LYS A 147 8.08 9.64 -14.44
C LYS A 147 6.87 8.87 -14.98
N THR A 148 6.88 7.55 -14.84
CA THR A 148 5.77 6.68 -15.24
C THR A 148 4.50 7.00 -14.45
N ALA A 149 4.64 7.18 -13.13
CA ALA A 149 3.53 7.56 -12.25
C ALA A 149 2.93 8.92 -12.63
N LYS A 150 3.76 9.89 -13.05
CA LYS A 150 3.27 11.19 -13.54
C LYS A 150 2.37 11.02 -14.77
N GLY A 151 2.81 10.24 -15.76
CA GLY A 151 2.02 9.97 -16.97
C GLY A 151 0.68 9.31 -16.64
N ARG A 152 0.69 8.27 -15.80
CA ARG A 152 -0.54 7.59 -15.36
C ARG A 152 -1.46 8.50 -14.54
N TYR A 153 -0.90 9.32 -13.65
CA TYR A 153 -1.66 10.28 -12.86
C TYR A 153 -2.46 11.26 -13.73
N GLU A 154 -1.83 11.82 -14.76
CA GLU A 154 -2.49 12.79 -15.66
C GLU A 154 -3.66 12.18 -16.43
N VAL A 155 -3.50 10.95 -16.94
CA VAL A 155 -4.55 10.21 -17.63
C VAL A 155 -5.69 9.88 -16.68
N LEU A 156 -5.37 9.29 -15.52
CA LEU A 156 -6.36 8.84 -14.55
C LEU A 156 -7.15 10.02 -13.95
N ARG A 157 -6.50 11.16 -13.71
CA ARG A 157 -7.15 12.36 -13.18
C ARG A 157 -8.26 12.86 -14.12
N LYS A 158 -8.00 12.89 -15.42
CA LYS A 158 -9.00 13.30 -16.43
C LYS A 158 -10.21 12.35 -16.43
N ARG A 159 -9.96 11.05 -16.38
CA ARG A 159 -11.02 10.02 -16.30
C ARG A 159 -11.92 10.23 -15.08
N VAL A 160 -11.34 10.40 -13.90
CA VAL A 160 -12.10 10.67 -12.66
C VAL A 160 -12.89 11.98 -12.75
N GLU A 161 -12.33 13.03 -13.36
CA GLU A 161 -13.03 14.30 -13.56
C GLU A 161 -14.23 14.17 -14.52
N GLU A 162 -14.10 13.36 -15.57
CA GLU A 162 -15.20 13.08 -16.49
C GLU A 162 -16.31 12.27 -15.81
N GLU A 163 -15.95 11.23 -15.05
CA GLU A 163 -16.89 10.39 -14.31
C GLU A 163 -17.65 11.21 -13.26
N THR A 164 -16.96 12.10 -12.54
CA THR A 164 -17.59 13.00 -11.56
C THR A 164 -18.49 14.04 -12.22
N LYS A 165 -18.09 14.63 -13.36
CA LYS A 165 -18.93 15.54 -14.15
C LYS A 165 -20.19 14.84 -14.67
N LYS A 166 -20.07 13.59 -15.16
CA LYS A 166 -21.21 12.77 -15.60
C LYS A 166 -22.16 12.50 -14.44
N ARG A 167 -21.65 12.01 -13.30
CA ARG A 167 -22.46 11.80 -12.07
C ARG A 167 -23.15 13.08 -11.60
N ARG A 168 -22.46 14.23 -11.66
CA ARG A 168 -23.02 15.54 -11.31
C ARG A 168 -24.11 16.01 -12.28
N LYS A 169 -23.97 15.74 -13.58
CA LYS A 169 -24.98 16.08 -14.59
C LYS A 169 -26.22 15.20 -14.46
N VAL A 170 -26.06 13.89 -14.22
CA VAL A 170 -27.18 12.96 -13.95
C VAL A 170 -27.96 13.38 -12.71
N ARG A 171 -27.27 13.91 -11.69
CA ARG A 171 -27.90 14.39 -10.45
C ARG A 171 -28.50 15.81 -10.55
N ARG A 172 -28.31 16.54 -11.66
CA ARG A 172 -28.86 17.89 -11.87
C ARG A 172 -30.15 17.84 -12.71
N PHE A 173 -31.29 17.50 -12.07
CA PHE A 173 -32.60 18.21 -12.10
C PHE A 173 -33.77 17.34 -11.54
N PRO A 174 -34.79 17.89 -10.83
CA PRO A 174 -34.95 19.26 -10.30
C PRO A 174 -34.98 19.35 -8.75
N PRO A 175 -34.69 20.55 -8.21
CA PRO A 175 -35.32 21.03 -6.98
C PRO A 175 -36.72 21.58 -7.31
N GLU A 176 -37.81 21.00 -6.80
CA GLU A 176 -39.14 21.64 -6.84
C GLU A 176 -40.10 21.04 -5.80
N GLY A 177 -40.46 21.87 -4.81
CA GLY A 177 -41.82 21.96 -4.26
C GLY A 177 -42.44 20.72 -3.63
N LYS A 178 -42.06 20.43 -2.38
CA LYS A 178 -43.00 20.14 -1.27
C LYS A 178 -42.17 20.02 0.00
N THR A 179 -42.24 21.03 0.85
CA THR A 179 -41.83 20.82 2.25
C THR A 179 -42.80 19.81 2.85
N LEU A 180 -42.32 18.91 3.73
CA LEU A 180 -43.18 17.90 4.36
C LEU A 180 -44.42 18.52 5.06
N ASN A 181 -44.33 19.80 5.42
CA ASN A 181 -45.41 20.57 6.06
C ASN A 181 -46.55 20.98 5.09
N GLU A 182 -46.34 21.02 3.77
CA GLU A 182 -47.40 21.33 2.79
C GLU A 182 -48.23 20.10 2.40
N VAL A 183 -47.72 18.89 2.63
CA VAL A 183 -48.44 17.63 2.38
C VAL A 183 -49.38 17.28 3.54
N ILE A 184 -49.11 17.79 4.75
CA ILE A 184 -49.91 17.52 5.96
C ILE A 184 -51.04 18.55 6.14
N GLN A 185 -50.95 19.73 5.52
CA GLN A 185 -51.95 20.81 5.65
C GLN A 185 -52.86 21.02 4.43
N GLY A 186 -52.92 20.07 3.50
CA GLY A 186 -53.93 20.07 2.44
C GLY A 186 -55.28 19.56 2.95
N LYS A 187 -56.29 20.46 2.92
CA LYS A 187 -57.72 20.27 3.19
C LYS A 187 -58.31 18.89 2.84
#